data_AF-A0A963SB09-F1
#
_entry.id   AF-A0A963SB09-F1
#
_cell.length_a   1.000
_cell.length_b   1.000
_cell.length_c   1.000
_cell.angle_alpha   90.00
_cell.angle_beta   90.00
_cell.angle_gamma   90.00
#
_symmetry.space_group_name_H-M   'P 1'
#
loop_
_entity.id
_entity.type
_entity.pdbx_description
1 polymer ?
#
loop_
_entity_poly.entity_id
_entity_poly.type
_entity_poly.pdbx_seq_one_letter_code
_entity_poly.pdbx_strand_id
1 'polypeptide(L)'
;AIGMGLNLDVTHVAFAGLSKFDGVRQRRLTPSEMAQIAGRAGRHQRDGTFGTLTGSGRHDAEFTDEEVYSIEEHRFAPISKLFWRDAEPRFDSIDTLIADLEAPPDSPGLVPAPEAIDLAVLKRLAEDPAIADTVRSPATVARFWEACRLPDFRQHGSETHARFVARLWQDLRHGTLGSDYVAQAIAQLDNVAGDIDTLQGRIAAIRSWSYIAQRPDWVLAKDEMAERARAVEARLSDALHARLTERFVNRRTAVLMKKLGPDAALLPVKLDGEDIFVDGEHIGELKGFRFHVDPDTRHDDRKLLLAAAERHVPALLGDRATALAKAIAAGEAALELHKGTIRRDGQQLASLVEGRSALEPQIEPDRTVAALDDAPRKVLMASLEGWLARWLAPLEPLARIDAASSDEQAGPELRALLIRLAESGGMMERAGSGLDALDKAQRAQLTKLGVRVGALDIFVPQMLRPEPLTLWRELAAIGKGRGMGKPEPAMPPALAATRKNRPPGYRKVGQQYLRVDMAEKLLRDAHTLRVAAGKRPFSIDPAMAISMGLTKASFAHLLRLAGFQPRGPRQLPEGAHGPPAPATWRWRPPRRVVEECKAPVARPGSAFAALAELVR
;
A
#
# COMPACT_ATOMS: atom_id res chain seq x y z
N ALA A 1 -40.10 -24.72 3.05
CA ALA A 1 -40.16 -24.33 4.47
C ALA A 1 -41.23 -23.25 4.72
N ILE A 2 -41.12 -22.06 4.13
CA ILE A 2 -42.08 -20.97 4.38
C ILE A 2 -43.50 -21.25 3.88
N GLY A 3 -43.73 -22.18 2.94
CA GLY A 3 -45.05 -22.46 2.36
C GLY A 3 -46.09 -23.05 3.32
N MET A 4 -45.69 -23.55 4.50
CA MET A 4 -46.59 -24.10 5.52
C MET A 4 -46.08 -23.79 6.93
N GLY A 5 -46.97 -23.71 7.92
CA GLY A 5 -46.62 -23.76 9.34
C GLY A 5 -46.07 -22.47 9.98
N LEU A 6 -46.10 -21.33 9.27
CA LEU A 6 -45.67 -20.03 9.82
C LEU A 6 -46.71 -18.95 9.47
N ASN A 7 -46.95 -17.99 10.37
CA ASN A 7 -47.71 -16.78 10.03
C ASN A 7 -46.72 -15.68 9.67
N LEU A 8 -46.61 -15.35 8.38
CA LEU A 8 -45.67 -14.35 7.86
C LEU A 8 -46.44 -13.20 7.22
N ASP A 9 -45.98 -11.97 7.40
CA ASP A 9 -46.50 -10.79 6.72
C ASP A 9 -45.69 -10.51 5.46
N VAL A 10 -46.12 -11.07 4.33
CA VAL A 10 -45.38 -10.99 3.06
C VAL A 10 -46.27 -10.34 2.00
N THR A 11 -45.79 -9.27 1.38
CA THR A 11 -46.51 -8.58 0.29
C THR A 11 -46.08 -9.07 -1.09
N HIS A 12 -44.85 -9.55 -1.22
CA HIS A 12 -44.28 -10.02 -2.47
C HIS A 12 -43.42 -11.26 -2.26
N VAL A 13 -43.55 -12.24 -3.16
CA VAL A 13 -42.71 -13.45 -3.19
C VAL A 13 -41.92 -13.49 -4.49
N ALA A 14 -40.59 -13.43 -4.38
CA ALA A 14 -39.68 -13.54 -5.52
C ALA A 14 -38.99 -14.91 -5.54
N PHE A 15 -39.16 -15.65 -6.63
CA PHE A 15 -38.50 -16.94 -6.86
C PHE A 15 -37.10 -16.71 -7.41
N ALA A 16 -36.08 -17.23 -6.71
CA ALA A 16 -34.70 -17.24 -7.19
C ALA A 16 -34.43 -18.30 -8.26
N GLY A 17 -35.31 -19.30 -8.36
CA GLY A 17 -35.30 -20.34 -9.39
C GLY A 17 -36.57 -21.17 -9.30
N LEU A 18 -36.98 -21.75 -10.43
CA LEU A 18 -38.19 -22.57 -10.55
C LEU A 18 -37.91 -24.07 -10.58
N SER A 19 -36.67 -24.46 -10.25
CA SER A 19 -36.24 -25.85 -10.21
C SER A 19 -35.73 -26.22 -8.83
N LYS A 20 -36.02 -27.45 -8.39
CA LYS A 20 -35.54 -28.03 -7.14
C LYS A 20 -34.88 -29.38 -7.35
N PHE A 21 -34.02 -29.76 -6.42
CA PHE A 21 -33.45 -31.09 -6.34
C PHE A 21 -34.26 -31.91 -5.33
N ASP A 22 -34.89 -32.99 -5.79
CA ASP A 22 -35.71 -33.88 -4.94
C ASP A 22 -34.90 -35.06 -4.38
N GLY A 23 -33.57 -34.94 -4.28
CA GLY A 23 -32.66 -36.01 -3.82
C GLY A 23 -32.12 -36.89 -4.94
N VAL A 24 -32.82 -37.02 -6.06
CA VAL A 24 -32.40 -37.87 -7.21
C VAL A 24 -32.02 -37.03 -8.44
N ARG A 25 -32.84 -36.05 -8.79
CA ARG A 25 -32.63 -35.20 -9.96
C ARG A 25 -33.11 -33.78 -9.70
N GLN A 26 -32.55 -32.85 -10.47
CA GLN A 26 -33.03 -31.48 -10.52
C GLN A 26 -34.21 -31.42 -11.50
N ARG A 27 -35.37 -30.95 -11.04
CA ARG A 27 -36.60 -30.80 -11.84
C ARG A 27 -37.28 -29.46 -11.58
N ARG A 28 -38.11 -29.01 -12.53
CA ARG A 28 -38.99 -27.85 -12.35
C ARG A 28 -40.04 -28.12 -11.27
N LEU A 29 -40.44 -27.08 -10.53
CA LEU A 29 -41.54 -27.12 -9.58
C LEU A 29 -42.86 -27.39 -10.31
N THR A 30 -43.81 -28.06 -9.64
CA THR A 30 -45.17 -28.17 -10.18
C THR A 30 -45.95 -26.87 -9.92
N PRO A 31 -47.02 -26.57 -10.69
CA PRO A 31 -47.87 -25.42 -10.44
C PRO A 31 -48.42 -25.38 -9.01
N SER A 32 -48.73 -26.54 -8.42
CA SER A 32 -49.18 -26.65 -7.02
C SER A 32 -48.09 -26.26 -6.01
N GLU A 33 -46.84 -26.67 -6.23
CA GLU A 33 -45.69 -26.30 -5.40
C GLU A 33 -45.40 -24.79 -5.51
N MET A 34 -45.48 -24.24 -6.73
CA MET A 34 -45.34 -22.81 -6.99
C MET A 34 -46.45 -22.01 -6.30
N ALA A 35 -47.71 -22.43 -6.44
CA ALA A 35 -48.86 -21.78 -5.81
C ALA A 35 -48.77 -21.77 -4.28
N GLN A 36 -48.31 -22.87 -3.66
CA GLN A 36 -48.12 -22.93 -2.22
C GLN A 36 -47.08 -21.90 -1.71
N ILE A 37 -46.08 -21.59 -2.51
CA ILE A 37 -45.04 -20.60 -2.18
C ILE A 37 -45.52 -19.18 -2.52
N ALA A 38 -46.09 -18.98 -3.71
CA ALA A 38 -46.59 -17.70 -4.20
C ALA A 38 -47.75 -17.18 -3.35
N GLY A 39 -48.68 -18.05 -2.95
CA GLY A 39 -49.84 -17.72 -2.10
C GLY A 39 -49.46 -17.34 -0.65
N ARG A 40 -48.17 -17.27 -0.32
CA ARG A 40 -47.69 -16.65 0.93
C ARG A 40 -47.65 -15.13 0.82
N ALA A 41 -47.63 -14.59 -0.40
CA ALA A 41 -47.82 -13.17 -0.64
C ALA A 41 -49.30 -12.80 -0.50
N GLY A 42 -49.56 -11.71 0.22
CA GLY A 42 -50.89 -11.17 0.43
C GLY A 42 -51.54 -11.63 1.73
N ARG A 43 -52.73 -11.09 1.98
CA ARG A 43 -53.59 -11.39 3.13
C ARG A 43 -55.03 -11.47 2.63
N HIS A 44 -55.94 -11.98 3.45
CA HIS A 44 -57.35 -12.14 3.09
C HIS A 44 -58.01 -10.89 2.46
N GLN A 45 -57.52 -9.68 2.77
CA GLN A 45 -58.03 -8.40 2.25
C GLN A 45 -57.03 -7.61 1.38
N ARG A 46 -55.84 -8.15 1.11
CA ARG A 46 -54.81 -7.45 0.34
C ARG A 46 -54.12 -8.44 -0.57
N ASP A 47 -54.25 -8.21 -1.87
CA ASP A 47 -53.59 -9.04 -2.85
C ASP A 47 -52.08 -8.95 -2.71
N GLY A 48 -51.43 -10.10 -2.84
CA GLY A 48 -49.98 -10.21 -2.93
C GLY A 48 -49.53 -10.21 -4.38
N THR A 49 -48.22 -10.09 -4.58
CA THR A 49 -47.62 -10.27 -5.91
C THR A 49 -46.56 -11.35 -5.86
N PHE A 50 -46.32 -12.01 -6.98
CA PHE A 50 -45.22 -12.96 -7.12
C PHE A 50 -44.48 -12.75 -8.43
N GLY A 51 -43.23 -13.19 -8.49
CA GLY A 51 -42.40 -13.06 -9.69
C GLY A 51 -41.06 -13.75 -9.55
N THR A 52 -40.20 -13.61 -10.55
CA THR A 52 -38.84 -14.19 -10.56
C THR A 52 -37.78 -13.10 -10.41
N LEU A 53 -36.61 -13.45 -9.89
CA LEU A 53 -35.49 -12.50 -9.81
C LEU A 53 -34.82 -12.31 -11.18
N THR A 54 -34.62 -11.06 -11.59
CA THR A 54 -33.95 -10.71 -12.85
C THR A 54 -32.43 -10.99 -12.78
N GLY A 55 -31.83 -11.41 -13.91
CA GLY A 55 -30.37 -11.51 -14.06
C GLY A 55 -29.72 -12.89 -13.84
N SER A 56 -30.49 -13.98 -13.75
CA SER A 56 -29.95 -15.35 -13.59
C SER A 56 -29.56 -16.06 -14.90
N GLY A 57 -29.77 -15.42 -16.06
CA GLY A 57 -29.18 -15.82 -17.36
C GLY A 57 -29.55 -17.21 -17.89
N ARG A 58 -30.58 -17.87 -17.33
CA ARG A 58 -31.07 -19.18 -17.77
C ARG A 58 -32.55 -19.08 -18.11
N HIS A 59 -32.94 -19.51 -19.32
CA HIS A 59 -34.34 -19.55 -19.79
C HIS A 59 -35.29 -20.33 -18.84
N ASP A 60 -34.76 -21.22 -17.99
CA ASP A 60 -35.54 -21.98 -17.00
C ASP A 60 -35.96 -21.18 -15.75
N ALA A 61 -35.65 -19.89 -15.69
CA ALA A 61 -35.92 -19.05 -14.52
C ALA A 61 -37.21 -18.22 -14.59
N GLU A 62 -37.97 -18.29 -15.69
CA GLU A 62 -39.19 -17.50 -15.91
C GLU A 62 -40.44 -18.39 -15.86
N PHE A 63 -41.53 -17.85 -15.29
CA PHE A 63 -42.84 -18.49 -15.32
C PHE A 63 -43.38 -18.52 -16.75
N THR A 64 -44.08 -19.58 -17.12
CA THR A 64 -44.88 -19.57 -18.33
C THR A 64 -46.23 -18.88 -18.07
N ASP A 65 -46.85 -18.33 -19.12
CA ASP A 65 -48.18 -17.71 -19.00
C ASP A 65 -49.23 -18.70 -18.43
N GLU A 66 -49.11 -19.98 -18.79
CA GLU A 66 -49.97 -21.05 -18.26
C GLU A 66 -49.76 -21.29 -16.76
N GLU A 67 -48.51 -21.22 -16.27
CA GLU A 67 -48.20 -21.36 -14.85
C GLU A 67 -48.76 -20.17 -14.06
N VAL A 68 -48.59 -18.94 -14.56
CA VAL A 68 -49.15 -17.73 -13.95
C VAL A 68 -50.66 -17.82 -13.85
N TYR A 69 -51.32 -18.13 -14.98
CA TYR A 69 -52.77 -18.30 -15.03
C TYR A 69 -53.27 -19.39 -14.07
N SER A 70 -52.58 -20.53 -14.00
CA SER A 70 -52.94 -21.63 -13.10
C SER A 70 -52.83 -21.25 -11.63
N ILE A 71 -51.82 -20.43 -11.27
CA ILE A 71 -51.62 -19.94 -9.91
C ILE A 71 -52.68 -18.90 -9.53
N GLU A 72 -52.92 -17.90 -10.39
CA GLU A 72 -53.90 -16.83 -10.13
C GLU A 72 -55.33 -17.38 -10.03
N GLU A 73 -55.71 -18.26 -10.95
CA GLU A 73 -57.05 -18.86 -11.02
C GLU A 73 -57.22 -20.11 -10.15
N HIS A 74 -56.20 -20.49 -9.38
CA HIS A 74 -56.20 -21.67 -8.50
C HIS A 74 -56.59 -22.98 -9.22
N ARG A 75 -56.09 -23.17 -10.45
CA ARG A 75 -56.38 -24.34 -11.29
C ARG A 75 -55.23 -25.34 -11.26
N PHE A 76 -55.43 -26.46 -10.56
CA PHE A 76 -54.41 -27.50 -10.42
C PHE A 76 -54.92 -28.88 -10.82
N ALA A 77 -54.01 -29.73 -11.28
CA ALA A 77 -54.34 -31.12 -11.57
C ALA A 77 -54.77 -31.85 -10.28
N PRO A 78 -55.80 -32.71 -10.33
CA PRO A 78 -56.22 -33.50 -9.18
C PRO A 78 -55.14 -34.52 -8.80
N ILE A 79 -55.03 -34.80 -7.50
CA ILE A 79 -54.16 -35.86 -7.00
C ILE A 79 -54.74 -37.20 -7.44
N SER A 80 -54.01 -37.92 -8.30
CA SER A 80 -54.44 -39.20 -8.88
C SER A 80 -53.84 -40.42 -8.19
N LYS A 81 -52.79 -40.24 -7.38
CA LYS A 81 -52.05 -41.32 -6.72
C LYS A 81 -51.62 -40.91 -5.31
N LEU A 82 -51.62 -41.86 -4.38
CA LEU A 82 -51.10 -41.72 -3.02
C LEU A 82 -49.98 -42.72 -2.77
N PHE A 83 -48.92 -42.29 -2.08
CA PHE A 83 -47.89 -43.19 -1.61
C PHE A 83 -48.40 -44.04 -0.45
N TRP A 84 -48.19 -45.34 -0.53
CA TRP A 84 -48.63 -46.31 0.46
C TRP A 84 -47.46 -47.15 0.96
N ARG A 85 -47.54 -47.51 2.25
CA ARG A 85 -46.69 -48.48 2.94
C ARG A 85 -47.56 -49.16 3.99
N ASP A 86 -47.29 -50.43 4.28
CA ASP A 86 -47.99 -51.15 5.36
C ASP A 86 -47.83 -50.41 6.70
N ALA A 87 -48.96 -50.22 7.39
CA ALA A 87 -49.04 -49.54 8.69
C ALA A 87 -48.83 -50.51 9.86
N GLU A 88 -49.05 -51.81 9.65
CA GLU A 88 -49.01 -52.85 10.67
C GLU A 88 -48.11 -54.02 10.23
N PRO A 89 -46.80 -53.77 9.97
CA PRO A 89 -45.90 -54.81 9.51
C PRO A 89 -45.68 -55.88 10.59
N ARG A 90 -45.42 -57.11 10.17
CA ARG A 90 -45.15 -58.21 11.09
C ARG A 90 -43.71 -58.18 11.59
N PHE A 91 -43.52 -58.63 12.82
CA PHE A 91 -42.23 -58.62 13.51
C PHE A 91 -41.62 -60.01 13.71
N ASP A 92 -42.07 -61.04 12.98
CA ASP A 92 -41.57 -62.41 13.14
C ASP A 92 -40.05 -62.53 12.93
N SER A 93 -39.52 -61.83 11.93
CA SER A 93 -38.10 -61.74 11.60
C SER A 93 -37.79 -60.42 10.89
N ILE A 94 -36.50 -60.05 10.77
CA ILE A 94 -36.09 -58.86 10.01
C ILE A 94 -36.52 -58.98 8.54
N ASP A 95 -36.38 -60.16 7.94
CA ASP A 95 -36.76 -60.39 6.53
C ASP A 95 -38.27 -60.21 6.31
N THR A 96 -39.10 -60.70 7.24
CA THR A 96 -40.55 -60.50 7.19
C THR A 96 -40.92 -59.02 7.30
N LEU A 97 -40.28 -58.29 8.21
CA LEU A 97 -40.49 -56.85 8.38
C LEU A 97 -40.13 -56.08 7.10
N ILE A 98 -38.98 -56.37 6.48
CA ILE A 98 -38.57 -55.73 5.23
C ILE A 98 -39.57 -56.03 4.12
N ALA A 99 -39.99 -57.30 3.99
CA ALA A 99 -40.96 -57.70 2.97
C ALA A 99 -42.32 -57.00 3.11
N ASP A 100 -42.83 -56.85 4.33
CA ASP A 100 -44.09 -56.14 4.59
C ASP A 100 -43.97 -54.64 4.30
N LEU A 101 -42.83 -54.02 4.63
CA LEU A 101 -42.56 -52.60 4.34
C LEU A 101 -42.37 -52.30 2.84
N GLU A 102 -41.93 -53.29 2.06
CA GLU A 102 -41.74 -53.19 0.60
C GLU A 102 -42.94 -53.73 -0.19
N ALA A 103 -44.00 -54.18 0.48
CA ALA A 103 -45.17 -54.74 -0.17
C ALA A 103 -45.79 -53.75 -1.17
N PRO A 104 -46.20 -54.19 -2.37
CA PRO A 104 -46.95 -53.35 -3.28
C PRO A 104 -48.39 -53.17 -2.78
N PRO A 105 -49.02 -52.00 -3.01
CA PRO A 105 -50.41 -51.81 -2.65
C PRO A 105 -51.36 -52.53 -3.62
N ASP A 106 -52.48 -53.04 -3.09
CA ASP A 106 -53.50 -53.76 -3.87
C ASP A 106 -54.54 -52.86 -4.54
N SER A 107 -54.65 -51.59 -4.11
CA SER A 107 -55.71 -50.68 -4.56
C SER A 107 -55.28 -49.79 -5.75
N PRO A 108 -56.11 -49.68 -6.80
CA PRO A 108 -55.90 -48.70 -7.86
C PRO A 108 -55.82 -47.28 -7.29
N GLY A 109 -54.77 -46.54 -7.62
CA GLY A 109 -54.53 -45.19 -7.09
C GLY A 109 -53.57 -45.15 -5.90
N LEU A 110 -53.17 -46.29 -5.35
CA LEU A 110 -52.03 -46.37 -4.45
C LEU A 110 -50.77 -46.75 -5.24
N VAL A 111 -49.63 -46.18 -4.85
CA VAL A 111 -48.32 -46.55 -5.37
C VAL A 111 -47.35 -46.80 -4.23
N PRO A 112 -46.37 -47.70 -4.41
CA PRO A 112 -45.34 -47.92 -3.39
C PRO A 112 -44.66 -46.62 -3.00
N ALA A 113 -44.52 -46.37 -1.70
CA ALA A 113 -43.75 -45.25 -1.20
C ALA A 113 -42.27 -45.38 -1.65
N PRO A 114 -41.59 -44.27 -1.96
CA PRO A 114 -40.15 -44.30 -2.17
C PRO A 114 -39.45 -44.78 -0.90
N GLU A 115 -38.28 -45.42 -1.05
CA GLU A 115 -37.52 -45.95 0.08
C GLU A 115 -37.23 -44.83 1.09
N ALA A 116 -37.85 -44.95 2.27
CA ALA A 116 -37.66 -44.02 3.36
C ALA A 116 -36.39 -44.34 4.14
N ILE A 117 -35.86 -43.34 4.85
CA ILE A 117 -34.61 -43.46 5.61
C ILE A 117 -34.65 -44.60 6.64
N ASP A 118 -35.82 -44.86 7.23
CA ASP A 118 -36.01 -45.91 8.22
C ASP A 118 -35.82 -47.30 7.63
N LEU A 119 -36.44 -47.57 6.47
CA LEU A 119 -36.27 -48.81 5.71
C LEU A 119 -34.84 -48.97 5.17
N ALA A 120 -34.24 -47.90 4.64
CA ALA A 120 -32.86 -47.94 4.14
C ALA A 120 -31.86 -48.28 5.27
N VAL A 121 -32.04 -47.69 6.46
CA VAL A 121 -31.23 -48.02 7.63
C VAL A 121 -31.48 -49.45 8.09
N LEU A 122 -32.73 -49.91 8.15
CA LEU A 122 -33.08 -51.28 8.52
C LEU A 122 -32.36 -52.29 7.61
N LYS A 123 -32.48 -52.14 6.29
CA LYS A 123 -31.82 -53.02 5.31
C LYS A 123 -30.30 -52.99 5.47
N ARG A 124 -29.71 -51.81 5.63
CA ARG A 124 -28.27 -51.65 5.80
C ARG A 124 -27.73 -52.33 7.07
N LEU A 125 -28.46 -52.24 8.18
CA LEU A 125 -28.07 -52.89 9.43
C LEU A 125 -28.38 -54.40 9.45
N ALA A 126 -29.37 -54.85 8.68
CA ALA A 126 -29.66 -56.27 8.49
C ALA A 126 -28.52 -57.00 7.74
N GLU A 127 -27.78 -56.30 6.89
CA GLU A 127 -26.61 -56.83 6.19
C GLU A 127 -25.40 -57.06 7.12
N ASP A 128 -25.37 -56.45 8.30
CA ASP A 128 -24.28 -56.64 9.29
C ASP A 128 -24.59 -57.84 10.19
N PRO A 129 -23.86 -58.97 10.08
CA PRO A 129 -24.12 -60.14 10.89
C PRO A 129 -23.98 -59.86 12.39
N ALA A 130 -23.09 -58.94 12.80
CA ALA A 130 -22.89 -58.60 14.20
C ALA A 130 -24.12 -57.95 14.85
N ILE A 131 -25.00 -57.35 14.05
CA ILE A 131 -26.27 -56.76 14.49
C ILE A 131 -27.42 -57.74 14.24
N ALA A 132 -27.54 -58.28 13.03
CA ALA A 132 -28.64 -59.16 12.63
C ALA A 132 -28.75 -60.39 13.56
N ASP A 133 -27.61 -60.99 13.95
CA ASP A 133 -27.60 -62.13 14.87
C ASP A 133 -28.12 -61.81 16.28
N THR A 134 -28.18 -60.53 16.66
CA THR A 134 -28.70 -60.09 17.97
C THR A 134 -30.22 -59.91 17.98
N VAL A 135 -30.87 -59.90 16.81
CA VAL A 135 -32.29 -59.57 16.63
C VAL A 135 -33.07 -60.83 16.23
N ARG A 136 -33.33 -61.73 17.20
CA ARG A 136 -33.91 -63.06 16.93
C ARG A 136 -35.34 -63.28 17.42
N SER A 137 -35.88 -62.39 18.26
CA SER A 137 -37.22 -62.53 18.83
C SER A 137 -38.16 -61.45 18.29
N PRO A 138 -39.49 -61.68 18.20
CA PRO A 138 -40.41 -60.67 17.70
C PRO A 138 -40.39 -59.36 18.48
N ALA A 139 -40.21 -59.43 19.81
CA ALA A 139 -40.05 -58.24 20.64
C ALA A 139 -38.75 -57.46 20.33
N THR A 140 -37.66 -58.17 20.06
CA THR A 140 -36.38 -57.55 19.67
C THR A 140 -36.47 -56.94 18.28
N VAL A 141 -37.13 -57.58 17.32
CA VAL A 141 -37.37 -57.05 15.97
C VAL A 141 -38.19 -55.75 16.05
N ALA A 142 -39.27 -55.74 16.83
CA ALA A 142 -40.08 -54.54 17.04
C ALA A 142 -39.26 -53.40 17.66
N ARG A 143 -38.48 -53.66 18.73
CA ARG A 143 -37.60 -52.66 19.37
C ARG A 143 -36.51 -52.16 18.42
N PHE A 144 -35.92 -53.05 17.62
CA PHE A 144 -34.92 -52.71 16.62
C PHE A 144 -35.50 -51.82 15.52
N TRP A 145 -36.72 -52.12 15.09
CA TRP A 145 -37.46 -51.29 14.15
C TRP A 145 -37.72 -49.88 14.70
N GLU A 146 -38.10 -49.76 15.96
CA GLU A 146 -38.23 -48.44 16.60
C GLU A 146 -36.93 -47.63 16.58
N ALA A 147 -35.78 -48.30 16.76
CA ALA A 147 -34.47 -47.66 16.63
C ALA A 147 -34.18 -47.21 15.18
N CYS A 148 -34.51 -48.04 14.18
CA CYS A 148 -34.35 -47.71 12.77
C CYS A 148 -35.26 -46.56 12.31
N ARG A 149 -36.42 -46.39 12.95
CA ARG A 149 -37.36 -45.28 12.72
C ARG A 149 -36.89 -43.94 13.25
N LEU A 150 -35.71 -43.86 13.88
CA LEU A 150 -35.12 -42.61 14.34
C LEU A 150 -34.94 -41.66 13.14
N PRO A 151 -35.55 -40.46 13.14
CA PRO A 151 -35.40 -39.54 12.02
C PRO A 151 -33.96 -39.04 11.87
N ASP A 152 -33.45 -38.98 10.64
CA ASP A 152 -32.16 -38.33 10.33
C ASP A 152 -32.34 -36.80 10.28
N PHE A 153 -32.39 -36.17 11.45
CA PHE A 153 -32.45 -34.70 11.54
C PHE A 153 -31.22 -34.01 10.93
N ARG A 154 -30.08 -34.71 10.85
CA ARG A 154 -28.80 -34.17 10.37
C ARG A 154 -28.65 -34.26 8.85
N GLN A 155 -29.50 -35.06 8.19
CA GLN A 155 -29.49 -35.26 6.74
C GLN A 155 -28.12 -35.72 6.22
N HIS A 156 -27.43 -36.59 6.96
CA HIS A 156 -26.14 -37.14 6.57
C HIS A 156 -26.25 -38.34 5.62
N GLY A 157 -27.48 -38.77 5.30
CA GLY A 157 -27.77 -39.89 4.42
C GLY A 157 -27.80 -41.22 5.16
N SER A 158 -28.38 -42.23 4.51
CA SER A 158 -28.67 -43.56 5.08
C SER A 158 -27.43 -44.24 5.68
N GLU A 159 -26.30 -44.18 4.99
CA GLU A 159 -25.05 -44.83 5.42
C GLU A 159 -24.49 -44.28 6.75
N THR A 160 -24.44 -42.95 6.87
CA THR A 160 -23.90 -42.30 8.08
C THR A 160 -24.89 -42.39 9.22
N HIS A 161 -26.18 -42.29 8.92
CA HIS A 161 -27.24 -42.43 9.91
C HIS A 161 -27.32 -43.87 10.44
N ALA A 162 -27.15 -44.88 9.59
CA ALA A 162 -27.08 -46.29 10.02
C ALA A 162 -25.99 -46.53 11.07
N ARG A 163 -24.80 -45.94 10.91
CA ARG A 163 -23.72 -46.01 11.92
C ARG A 163 -24.07 -45.35 13.25
N PHE A 164 -24.94 -44.34 13.25
CA PHE A 164 -25.45 -43.74 14.48
C PHE A 164 -26.50 -44.64 15.14
N VAL A 165 -27.46 -45.15 14.37
CA VAL A 165 -28.48 -46.10 14.85
C VAL A 165 -27.84 -47.40 15.36
N ALA A 166 -26.79 -47.92 14.72
CA ALA A 166 -26.05 -49.09 15.17
C ALA A 166 -25.47 -48.91 16.57
N ARG A 167 -24.83 -47.76 16.84
CA ARG A 167 -24.30 -47.42 18.18
C ARG A 167 -25.42 -47.28 19.20
N LEU A 168 -26.52 -46.63 18.82
CA LEU A 168 -27.69 -46.52 19.68
C LEU A 168 -28.29 -47.91 20.01
N TRP A 169 -28.33 -48.81 19.04
CA TRP A 169 -28.81 -50.19 19.22
C TRP A 169 -27.95 -51.01 20.18
N GLN A 170 -26.62 -50.84 20.13
CA GLN A 170 -25.69 -51.54 21.03
C GLN A 170 -26.03 -51.32 22.51
N ASP A 171 -26.49 -50.11 22.87
CA ASP A 171 -26.93 -49.81 24.23
C ASP A 171 -28.40 -50.23 24.45
N LEU A 172 -29.30 -49.90 23.51
CA LEU A 172 -30.74 -50.17 23.64
C LEU A 172 -31.11 -51.65 23.69
N ARG A 173 -30.30 -52.55 23.12
CA ARG A 173 -30.54 -54.00 23.19
C ARG A 173 -30.42 -54.56 24.62
N HIS A 174 -29.75 -53.82 25.52
CA HIS A 174 -29.57 -54.20 26.92
C HIS A 174 -30.60 -53.54 27.86
N GLY A 175 -31.55 -52.77 27.32
CA GLY A 175 -32.58 -52.07 28.10
C GLY A 175 -32.57 -50.57 27.83
N THR A 176 -32.44 -49.77 28.90
CA THR A 176 -32.42 -48.31 28.83
C THR A 176 -31.01 -47.77 28.61
N LEU A 177 -30.90 -46.63 27.93
CA LEU A 177 -29.68 -45.85 27.84
C LEU A 177 -29.26 -45.36 29.24
N GLY A 178 -27.95 -45.37 29.52
CA GLY A 178 -27.41 -44.82 30.76
C GLY A 178 -27.72 -43.32 30.87
N SER A 179 -28.23 -42.89 32.02
CA SER A 179 -28.58 -41.47 32.28
C SER A 179 -27.40 -40.53 32.04
N ASP A 180 -26.21 -40.95 32.48
CA ASP A 180 -24.98 -40.15 32.35
C ASP A 180 -24.56 -39.98 30.89
N TYR A 181 -24.74 -41.00 30.07
CA TYR A 181 -24.43 -40.96 28.64
C TYR A 181 -25.31 -39.96 27.90
N VAL A 182 -26.64 -40.02 28.12
CA VAL A 182 -27.59 -39.09 27.49
C VAL A 182 -27.34 -37.65 27.96
N ALA A 183 -27.13 -37.47 29.26
CA ALA A 183 -26.83 -36.15 29.83
C ALA A 183 -25.53 -35.56 29.28
N GLN A 184 -24.48 -36.36 29.14
CA GLN A 184 -23.21 -35.94 28.57
C GLN A 184 -23.33 -35.60 27.08
N ALA A 185 -24.06 -36.40 26.31
CA ALA A 185 -24.27 -36.14 24.89
C ALA A 185 -25.06 -34.85 24.64
N ILE A 186 -26.08 -34.57 25.47
CA ILE A 186 -26.80 -33.29 25.46
C ILE A 186 -25.89 -32.14 25.85
N ALA A 187 -25.08 -32.29 26.92
CA ALA A 187 -24.18 -31.25 27.40
C ALA A 187 -23.10 -30.87 26.37
N GLN A 188 -22.56 -31.84 25.62
CA GLN A 188 -21.58 -31.58 24.56
C GLN A 188 -22.15 -30.70 23.41
N LEU A 189 -23.46 -30.75 23.19
CA LEU A 189 -24.13 -29.95 22.17
C LEU A 189 -24.51 -28.55 22.66
N ASP A 190 -24.49 -28.30 23.97
CA ASP A 190 -24.83 -27.02 24.59
C ASP A 190 -23.69 -26.01 24.49
N ASN A 191 -23.36 -25.65 23.25
CA ASN A 191 -22.36 -24.66 22.93
C ASN A 191 -22.92 -23.73 21.85
N VAL A 192 -23.02 -22.44 22.17
CA VAL A 192 -23.54 -21.41 21.25
C VAL A 192 -22.45 -20.79 20.36
N ALA A 193 -21.18 -21.18 20.50
CA ALA A 193 -20.08 -20.66 19.70
C ALA A 193 -19.97 -21.38 18.35
N GLY A 194 -19.82 -20.62 17.27
CA GLY A 194 -19.67 -21.16 15.92
C GLY A 194 -20.36 -20.28 14.88
N ASP A 195 -20.23 -20.68 13.63
CA ASP A 195 -20.96 -20.09 12.51
C ASP A 195 -22.37 -20.71 12.37
N ILE A 196 -23.13 -20.20 11.39
CA ILE A 196 -24.52 -20.62 11.14
C ILE A 196 -24.59 -22.13 10.87
N ASP A 197 -23.68 -22.67 10.07
CA ASP A 197 -23.71 -24.08 9.68
C ASP A 197 -23.39 -24.98 10.88
N THR A 198 -22.42 -24.59 11.72
CA THR A 198 -22.10 -25.27 12.99
C THR A 198 -23.32 -25.29 13.92
N LEU A 199 -24.00 -24.15 14.09
CA LEU A 199 -25.18 -24.05 14.94
C LEU A 199 -26.34 -24.88 14.39
N GLN A 200 -26.59 -24.85 13.08
CA GLN A 200 -27.60 -25.69 12.43
C GLN A 200 -27.32 -27.19 12.63
N GLY A 201 -26.06 -27.61 12.47
CA GLY A 201 -25.64 -28.99 12.74
C GLY A 201 -25.88 -29.41 14.19
N ARG A 202 -25.61 -28.53 15.16
CA ARG A 202 -25.91 -28.79 16.58
C ARG A 202 -27.41 -28.85 16.87
N ILE A 203 -28.22 -27.98 16.26
CA ILE A 203 -29.68 -28.02 16.36
C ILE A 203 -30.23 -29.34 15.80
N ALA A 204 -29.72 -29.80 14.65
CA ALA A 204 -30.09 -31.09 14.09
C ALA A 204 -29.70 -32.26 15.03
N ALA A 205 -28.51 -32.18 15.63
CA ALA A 205 -28.04 -33.17 16.58
C ALA A 205 -28.87 -33.22 17.87
N ILE A 206 -29.23 -32.07 18.45
CA ILE A 206 -30.04 -32.03 19.67
C ILE A 206 -31.47 -32.49 19.43
N ARG A 207 -32.04 -32.27 18.23
CA ARG A 207 -33.35 -32.83 17.85
C ARG A 207 -33.39 -34.35 17.87
N SER A 208 -32.28 -34.99 17.50
CA SER A 208 -32.14 -36.45 17.60
C SER A 208 -32.25 -36.89 19.06
N TRP A 209 -31.59 -36.18 19.97
CA TRP A 209 -31.65 -36.46 21.42
C TRP A 209 -33.00 -36.09 22.05
N SER A 210 -33.65 -35.02 21.59
CA SER A 210 -35.00 -34.66 22.01
C SER A 210 -36.01 -35.74 21.65
N TYR A 211 -35.90 -36.33 20.45
CA TYR A 211 -36.70 -37.48 20.03
C TYR A 211 -36.39 -38.72 20.88
N ILE A 212 -35.12 -39.06 21.06
CA ILE A 212 -34.66 -40.20 21.89
C ILE A 212 -35.19 -40.09 23.33
N ALA A 213 -35.08 -38.91 23.95
CA ALA A 213 -35.51 -38.68 25.32
C ALA A 213 -37.03 -38.82 25.49
N GLN A 214 -37.83 -38.57 24.45
CA GLN A 214 -39.29 -38.70 24.51
C GLN A 214 -39.79 -40.14 24.33
N ARG A 215 -38.94 -41.08 23.93
CA ARG A 215 -39.31 -42.50 23.79
C ARG A 215 -39.62 -43.11 25.17
N PRO A 216 -40.70 -43.89 25.33
CA PRO A 216 -41.20 -44.29 26.65
C PRO A 216 -40.21 -45.06 27.52
N ASP A 217 -39.41 -45.94 26.92
CA ASP A 217 -38.59 -46.94 27.63
C ASP A 217 -37.10 -46.90 27.20
N TRP A 218 -36.66 -45.79 26.59
CA TRP A 218 -35.26 -45.64 26.15
C TRP A 218 -34.41 -44.92 27.19
N VAL A 219 -34.98 -44.01 27.98
CA VAL A 219 -34.26 -43.19 28.96
C VAL A 219 -35.01 -43.22 30.29
N LEU A 220 -34.31 -43.50 31.39
CA LEU A 220 -34.91 -43.58 32.73
C LEU A 220 -35.51 -42.24 33.17
N ALA A 221 -34.72 -41.16 33.13
CA ALA A 221 -35.15 -39.81 33.48
C ALA A 221 -35.73 -39.06 32.27
N LYS A 222 -36.75 -39.63 31.64
CA LYS A 222 -37.36 -39.14 30.39
C LYS A 222 -37.70 -37.65 30.42
N ASP A 223 -38.51 -37.23 31.39
CA ASP A 223 -39.04 -35.85 31.42
C ASP A 223 -37.91 -34.83 31.65
N GLU A 224 -36.97 -35.16 32.55
CA GLU A 224 -35.80 -34.33 32.82
C GLU A 224 -34.91 -34.18 31.57
N MET A 225 -34.60 -35.29 30.89
CA MET A 225 -33.75 -35.26 29.70
C MET A 225 -34.45 -34.58 28.52
N ALA A 226 -35.77 -34.73 28.38
CA ALA A 226 -36.56 -34.06 27.35
C ALA A 226 -36.57 -32.54 27.57
N GLU A 227 -36.78 -32.07 28.80
CA GLU A 227 -36.69 -30.64 29.12
C GLU A 227 -35.28 -30.10 28.92
N ARG A 228 -34.24 -30.86 29.32
CA ARG A 228 -32.85 -30.48 29.10
C ARG A 228 -32.51 -30.34 27.62
N ALA A 229 -32.94 -31.29 26.78
CA ALA A 229 -32.73 -31.22 25.33
C ALA A 229 -33.48 -30.04 24.71
N ARG A 230 -34.73 -29.78 25.13
CA ARG A 230 -35.52 -28.62 24.68
C ARG A 230 -34.88 -27.29 25.05
N ALA A 231 -34.33 -27.18 26.26
CA ALA A 231 -33.64 -25.97 26.71
C ALA A 231 -32.37 -25.68 25.89
N VAL A 232 -31.60 -26.73 25.55
CA VAL A 232 -30.44 -26.60 24.66
C VAL A 232 -30.87 -26.21 23.24
N GLU A 233 -31.91 -26.83 22.69
CA GLU A 233 -32.45 -26.47 21.37
C GLU A 233 -32.89 -24.99 21.33
N ALA A 234 -33.58 -24.50 22.36
CA ALA A 234 -33.98 -23.10 22.46
C ALA A 234 -32.77 -22.16 22.45
N ARG A 235 -31.75 -22.40 23.28
CA ARG A 235 -30.52 -21.59 23.31
C ARG A 235 -29.79 -21.58 21.97
N LEU A 236 -29.66 -22.74 21.33
CA LEU A 236 -29.01 -22.84 20.02
C LEU A 236 -29.82 -22.13 18.94
N SER A 237 -31.16 -22.22 18.98
CA SER A 237 -32.06 -21.53 18.06
C SER A 237 -31.98 -20.00 18.22
N ASP A 238 -31.92 -19.50 19.45
CA ASP A 238 -31.74 -18.06 19.73
C ASP A 238 -30.38 -17.57 19.22
N ALA A 239 -29.31 -18.32 19.47
CA ALA A 239 -27.97 -18.02 18.95
C ALA A 239 -27.95 -18.03 17.42
N LEU A 240 -28.58 -19.02 16.79
CA LEU A 240 -28.73 -19.08 15.33
C LEU A 240 -29.51 -17.87 14.81
N HIS A 241 -30.59 -17.47 15.49
CA HIS A 241 -31.39 -16.31 15.12
C HIS A 241 -30.60 -15.01 15.22
N ALA A 242 -29.82 -14.82 16.28
CA ALA A 242 -28.92 -13.68 16.42
C ALA A 242 -27.89 -13.64 15.27
N ARG A 243 -27.25 -14.78 14.96
CA ARG A 243 -26.30 -14.89 13.83
C ARG A 243 -26.94 -14.65 12.48
N LEU A 244 -28.15 -15.16 12.26
CA LEU A 244 -28.90 -14.90 11.04
C LEU A 244 -29.27 -13.42 10.94
N THR A 245 -29.69 -12.79 12.03
CA THR A 245 -30.02 -11.35 12.07
C THR A 245 -28.79 -10.50 11.79
N GLU A 246 -27.65 -10.76 12.46
CA GLU A 246 -26.36 -10.12 12.16
C GLU A 246 -26.00 -10.28 10.68
N ARG A 247 -26.08 -11.51 10.15
CA ARG A 247 -25.81 -11.79 8.73
C ARG A 247 -26.81 -11.11 7.82
N PHE A 248 -28.09 -10.98 8.16
CA PHE A 248 -29.10 -10.33 7.33
C PHE A 248 -28.99 -8.82 7.34
N VAL A 249 -28.64 -8.20 8.48
CA VAL A 249 -28.33 -6.76 8.53
C VAL A 249 -27.13 -6.46 7.64
N ASN A 250 -26.05 -7.25 7.77
CA ASN A 250 -24.86 -7.11 6.93
C ASN A 250 -25.14 -7.46 5.46
N ARG A 251 -25.96 -8.49 5.20
CA ARG A 251 -26.33 -8.93 3.84
C ARG A 251 -27.35 -8.02 3.18
N ARG A 252 -28.19 -7.29 3.91
CA ARG A 252 -29.11 -6.31 3.33
C ARG A 252 -28.34 -5.09 2.83
N THR A 253 -27.25 -4.72 3.50
CA THR A 253 -26.24 -3.78 2.99
C THR A 253 -25.56 -4.38 1.74
N ALA A 254 -25.08 -5.62 1.79
CA ALA A 254 -24.44 -6.29 0.66
C ALA A 254 -25.36 -6.62 -0.54
N VAL A 255 -26.67 -6.82 -0.34
CA VAL A 255 -27.67 -7.09 -1.39
C VAL A 255 -28.20 -5.78 -1.97
N LEU A 256 -28.22 -4.67 -1.21
CA LEU A 256 -28.34 -3.34 -1.80
C LEU A 256 -27.17 -3.07 -2.76
N MET A 257 -25.94 -3.46 -2.38
CA MET A 257 -24.77 -3.41 -3.26
C MET A 257 -24.88 -4.35 -4.47
N LYS A 258 -25.47 -5.53 -4.30
CA LYS A 258 -25.70 -6.48 -5.41
C LYS A 258 -26.81 -6.04 -6.38
N LYS A 259 -27.77 -5.22 -5.93
CA LYS A 259 -28.76 -4.55 -6.80
C LYS A 259 -28.16 -3.41 -7.64
N LEU A 260 -26.94 -2.96 -7.31
CA LEU A 260 -26.17 -2.03 -8.13
C LEU A 260 -25.51 -2.70 -9.36
N GLY A 261 -25.66 -4.02 -9.54
CA GLY A 261 -25.17 -4.75 -10.70
C GLY A 261 -23.72 -5.25 -10.55
N PRO A 262 -23.19 -5.97 -11.55
CA PRO A 262 -21.86 -6.60 -11.52
C PRO A 262 -20.69 -5.61 -11.69
N ASP A 263 -20.95 -4.31 -11.79
CA ASP A 263 -19.92 -3.29 -11.91
C ASP A 263 -19.33 -2.97 -10.54
N ALA A 264 -18.21 -3.61 -10.21
CA ALA A 264 -17.34 -3.24 -9.09
C ALA A 264 -16.94 -1.74 -9.10
N ALA A 265 -17.13 -1.07 -10.25
CA ALA A 265 -16.98 0.35 -10.51
C ALA A 265 -18.02 1.28 -9.84
N LEU A 266 -19.10 0.74 -9.28
CA LEU A 266 -20.17 1.53 -8.65
C LEU A 266 -20.08 1.52 -7.12
N LEU A 267 -19.13 0.77 -6.54
CA LEU A 267 -18.95 0.70 -5.10
C LEU A 267 -18.30 2.01 -4.60
N PRO A 268 -18.90 2.70 -3.62
CA PRO A 268 -18.34 3.93 -3.08
C PRO A 268 -17.02 3.62 -2.35
N VAL A 269 -15.93 4.22 -2.82
CA VAL A 269 -14.62 4.13 -2.16
C VAL A 269 -14.38 5.41 -1.40
N LYS A 270 -14.12 5.30 -0.10
CA LYS A 270 -13.82 6.41 0.80
C LYS A 270 -12.39 6.27 1.32
N LEU A 271 -11.64 7.37 1.25
CA LEU A 271 -10.37 7.51 1.96
C LEU A 271 -10.65 8.21 3.31
N ASP A 272 -10.22 7.62 4.41
CA ASP A 272 -10.23 8.25 5.73
C ASP A 272 -8.81 8.26 6.30
N GLY A 273 -8.16 9.43 6.26
CA GLY A 273 -6.73 9.54 6.55
C GLY A 273 -5.88 8.76 5.54
N GLU A 274 -5.25 7.68 5.99
CA GLU A 274 -4.52 6.73 5.13
C GLU A 274 -5.33 5.47 4.84
N ASP A 275 -6.43 5.20 5.53
CA ASP A 275 -7.20 3.96 5.37
C ASP A 275 -8.20 4.08 4.22
N ILE A 276 -8.26 3.05 3.38
CA ILE A 276 -9.20 2.94 2.27
C ILE A 276 -10.32 2.00 2.66
N PHE A 277 -11.54 2.50 2.49
CA PHE A 277 -12.77 1.77 2.70
C PHE A 277 -13.53 1.63 1.38
N VAL A 278 -14.04 0.43 1.11
CA VAL A 278 -15.00 0.21 0.02
C VAL A 278 -16.31 -0.18 0.67
N ASP A 279 -17.34 0.64 0.48
CA ASP A 279 -18.65 0.46 1.11
C ASP A 279 -18.60 0.29 2.65
N GLY A 280 -17.63 0.98 3.29
CA GLY A 280 -17.44 0.95 4.74
C GLY A 280 -16.61 -0.22 5.28
N GLU A 281 -16.16 -1.14 4.43
CA GLU A 281 -15.22 -2.21 4.80
C GLU A 281 -13.77 -1.78 4.55
N HIS A 282 -12.90 -1.99 5.54
CA HIS A 282 -11.46 -1.69 5.43
C HIS A 282 -10.80 -2.67 4.46
N ILE A 283 -10.15 -2.14 3.42
CA ILE A 283 -9.48 -2.96 2.39
C ILE A 283 -7.96 -2.79 2.38
N GLY A 284 -7.44 -1.80 3.09
CA GLY A 284 -6.02 -1.50 3.13
C GLY A 284 -5.74 -0.01 3.28
N GLU A 285 -4.46 0.33 3.17
CA GLU A 285 -3.94 1.66 3.48
C GLU A 285 -3.19 2.28 2.28
N LEU A 286 -3.32 3.60 2.12
CA LEU A 286 -2.62 4.41 1.14
C LEU A 286 -1.39 5.08 1.78
N LYS A 287 -0.24 4.42 1.66
CA LYS A 287 1.05 4.98 2.08
C LYS A 287 1.69 5.74 0.93
N GLY A 288 1.63 7.06 1.01
CA GLY A 288 2.13 7.95 -0.05
C GLY A 288 1.28 7.86 -1.31
N PHE A 289 1.89 7.43 -2.42
CA PHE A 289 1.21 7.15 -3.68
C PHE A 289 1.10 5.65 -3.97
N ARG A 290 1.15 4.80 -2.93
CA ARG A 290 1.02 3.35 -3.05
C ARG A 290 -0.11 2.83 -2.17
N PHE A 291 -0.99 2.05 -2.78
CA PHE A 291 -2.01 1.28 -2.08
C PHE A 291 -1.43 -0.05 -1.58
N HIS A 292 -1.59 -0.32 -0.28
CA HIS A 292 -1.24 -1.58 0.37
C HIS A 292 -2.52 -2.26 0.82
N VAL A 293 -2.73 -3.49 0.35
CA VAL A 293 -3.93 -4.28 0.66
C VAL A 293 -3.77 -4.91 2.05
N ASP A 294 -4.85 -4.91 2.83
CA ASP A 294 -4.91 -5.59 4.12
C ASP A 294 -4.79 -7.12 3.92
N PRO A 295 -3.82 -7.80 4.57
CA PRO A 295 -3.64 -9.25 4.45
C PRO A 295 -4.76 -10.08 5.09
N ASP A 296 -5.56 -9.52 6.01
CA ASP A 296 -6.58 -10.26 6.77
C ASP A 296 -7.96 -10.29 6.08
N THR A 297 -8.11 -9.68 4.89
CA THR A 297 -9.37 -9.68 4.13
C THR A 297 -9.72 -11.06 3.57
N ARG A 298 -10.95 -11.54 3.81
CA ARG A 298 -11.44 -12.88 3.40
C ARG A 298 -11.36 -13.11 1.88
N HIS A 299 -10.97 -14.33 1.48
CA HIS A 299 -10.56 -14.67 0.12
C HIS A 299 -11.62 -14.49 -0.99
N ASP A 300 -12.91 -14.71 -0.69
CA ASP A 300 -13.98 -14.69 -1.70
C ASP A 300 -14.43 -13.25 -2.05
N ASP A 301 -14.45 -12.34 -1.08
CA ASP A 301 -14.81 -10.93 -1.28
C ASP A 301 -13.61 -10.08 -1.74
N ARG A 302 -12.38 -10.54 -1.45
CA ARG A 302 -11.12 -9.87 -1.77
C ARG A 302 -10.97 -9.53 -3.25
N LYS A 303 -11.35 -10.43 -4.16
CA LYS A 303 -11.17 -10.20 -5.62
C LYS A 303 -12.06 -9.06 -6.12
N LEU A 304 -13.28 -8.96 -5.59
CA LEU A 304 -14.25 -7.94 -5.99
C LEU A 304 -13.91 -6.58 -5.36
N LEU A 305 -13.53 -6.57 -4.08
CA LEU A 305 -13.09 -5.37 -3.37
C LEU A 305 -11.78 -4.80 -3.97
N LEU A 306 -10.86 -5.67 -4.39
CA LEU A 306 -9.65 -5.25 -5.12
C LEU A 306 -9.99 -4.66 -6.49
N ALA A 307 -10.91 -5.26 -7.23
CA ALA A 307 -11.33 -4.71 -8.53
C ALA A 307 -12.00 -3.32 -8.38
N ALA A 308 -12.76 -3.10 -7.31
CA ALA A 308 -13.31 -1.79 -6.97
C ALA A 308 -12.19 -0.80 -6.59
N ALA A 309 -11.26 -1.21 -5.73
CA ALA A 309 -10.11 -0.40 -5.35
C ALA A 309 -9.27 0.00 -6.57
N GLU A 310 -8.91 -0.95 -7.44
CA GLU A 310 -8.12 -0.68 -8.65
C GLU A 310 -8.77 0.35 -9.57
N ARG A 311 -10.11 0.44 -9.58
CA ARG A 311 -10.84 1.40 -10.41
C ARG A 311 -10.92 2.81 -9.80
N HIS A 312 -11.01 2.92 -8.48
CA HIS A 312 -11.21 4.20 -7.80
C HIS A 312 -9.92 4.79 -7.18
N VAL A 313 -8.94 3.95 -6.85
CA VAL A 313 -7.63 4.37 -6.30
C VAL A 313 -6.91 5.36 -7.23
N PRO A 314 -6.90 5.24 -8.57
CA PRO A 314 -6.28 6.24 -9.43
C PRO A 314 -6.85 7.66 -9.23
N ALA A 315 -8.18 7.78 -9.08
CA ALA A 315 -8.82 9.07 -8.80
C ALA A 315 -8.43 9.61 -7.42
N LEU A 316 -8.44 8.78 -6.38
CA LEU A 316 -8.01 9.17 -5.02
C LEU A 316 -6.54 9.59 -4.97
N LEU A 317 -5.67 8.88 -5.70
CA LEU A 317 -4.27 9.23 -5.87
C LEU A 317 -4.12 10.56 -6.62
N GLY A 318 -4.97 10.82 -7.62
CA GLY A 318 -5.04 12.08 -8.35
C GLY A 318 -5.47 13.26 -7.47
N ASP A 319 -6.48 13.06 -6.62
CA ASP A 319 -6.93 14.05 -5.64
C ASP A 319 -5.84 14.33 -4.59
N ARG A 320 -5.16 13.29 -4.08
CA ARG A 320 -4.02 13.42 -3.15
C ARG A 320 -2.85 14.17 -3.81
N ALA A 321 -2.56 13.89 -5.07
CA ALA A 321 -1.53 14.60 -5.84
C ALA A 321 -1.89 16.08 -6.02
N THR A 322 -3.15 16.38 -6.33
CA THR A 322 -3.64 17.76 -6.49
C THR A 322 -3.64 18.52 -5.17
N ALA A 323 -4.04 17.88 -4.07
CA ALA A 323 -3.99 18.45 -2.73
C ALA A 323 -2.54 18.74 -2.31
N LEU A 324 -1.62 17.81 -2.54
CA LEU A 324 -0.20 18.01 -2.30
C LEU A 324 0.37 19.15 -3.16
N ALA A 325 0.03 19.21 -4.45
CA ALA A 325 0.44 20.29 -5.35
C ALA A 325 0.01 21.66 -4.80
N LYS A 326 -1.24 21.79 -4.33
CA LYS A 326 -1.75 23.01 -3.68
C LYS A 326 -0.97 23.36 -2.41
N ALA A 327 -0.73 22.40 -1.53
CA ALA A 327 0.03 22.61 -0.31
C ALA A 327 1.48 23.04 -0.58
N ILE A 328 2.11 22.49 -1.64
CA ILE A 328 3.44 22.89 -2.10
C ILE A 328 3.43 24.33 -2.61
N ALA A 329 2.43 24.70 -3.41
CA ALA A 329 2.28 26.06 -3.94
C ALA A 329 2.05 27.09 -2.82
N ALA A 330 1.28 26.73 -1.78
CA ALA A 330 1.02 27.55 -0.61
C ALA A 330 2.20 27.62 0.39
N GLY A 331 3.21 26.75 0.24
CA GLY A 331 4.33 26.66 1.18
C GLY A 331 4.02 25.94 2.50
N GLU A 332 2.90 25.23 2.55
CA GLU A 332 2.43 24.46 3.73
C GLU A 332 3.00 23.03 3.75
N ALA A 333 3.50 22.54 2.62
CA ALA A 333 4.12 21.23 2.53
C ALA A 333 5.59 21.24 3.00
N ALA A 334 5.90 20.44 4.03
CA ALA A 334 7.26 20.20 4.49
C ALA A 334 8.01 19.25 3.52
N LEU A 335 8.63 19.83 2.49
CA LEU A 335 9.49 19.12 1.55
C LEU A 335 10.96 19.28 1.92
N GLU A 336 11.72 18.19 1.76
CA GLU A 336 13.16 18.15 2.01
C GLU A 336 13.91 17.64 0.78
N LEU A 337 15.06 18.25 0.47
CA LEU A 337 16.02 17.69 -0.49
C LEU A 337 17.16 17.02 0.28
N HIS A 338 17.37 15.74 0.03
CA HIS A 338 18.49 15.00 0.61
C HIS A 338 19.17 14.12 -0.44
N LYS A 339 20.47 14.32 -0.68
CA LYS A 339 21.26 13.50 -1.62
C LYS A 339 20.61 13.38 -3.00
N GLY A 340 20.06 14.48 -3.53
CA GLY A 340 19.38 14.49 -4.82
C GLY A 340 18.00 13.84 -4.83
N THR A 341 17.37 13.58 -3.67
CA THR A 341 15.98 13.07 -3.60
C THR A 341 15.07 14.08 -2.89
N ILE A 342 13.93 14.37 -3.50
CA ILE A 342 12.87 15.20 -2.92
C ILE A 342 11.95 14.29 -2.11
N ARG A 343 11.79 14.58 -0.83
CA ARG A 343 11.03 13.75 0.11
C ARG A 343 10.01 14.58 0.90
N ARG A 344 8.94 13.92 1.31
CA ARG A 344 7.93 14.42 2.25
C ARG A 344 7.67 13.34 3.30
N ASP A 345 7.77 13.68 4.59
CA ASP A 345 7.47 12.74 5.68
C ASP A 345 8.22 11.39 5.54
N GLY A 346 9.46 11.45 5.04
CA GLY A 346 10.30 10.27 4.77
C GLY A 346 10.01 9.54 3.44
N GLN A 347 8.93 9.86 2.73
CA GLN A 347 8.57 9.25 1.44
C GLN A 347 9.19 10.01 0.27
N GLN A 348 9.77 9.29 -0.69
CA GLN A 348 10.39 9.87 -1.88
C GLN A 348 9.32 10.21 -2.93
N LEU A 349 9.35 11.46 -3.41
CA LEU A 349 8.44 11.96 -4.45
C LEU A 349 9.12 12.00 -5.81
N ALA A 350 10.40 12.39 -5.83
CA ALA A 350 11.19 12.51 -7.05
C ALA A 350 12.68 12.44 -6.75
N SER A 351 13.48 12.14 -7.77
CA SER A 351 14.93 12.30 -7.79
C SER A 351 15.33 13.43 -8.72
N LEU A 352 16.39 14.13 -8.37
CA LEU A 352 17.06 15.07 -9.25
C LEU A 352 18.08 14.33 -10.09
N VAL A 353 18.04 14.53 -11.40
CA VAL A 353 19.01 14.03 -12.36
C VAL A 353 19.72 15.19 -13.06
N GLU A 354 20.87 14.90 -13.66
CA GLU A 354 21.63 15.88 -14.43
C GLU A 354 20.76 16.41 -15.59
N GLY A 355 20.54 17.73 -15.62
CA GLY A 355 19.80 18.38 -16.69
C GLY A 355 20.73 19.01 -17.73
N ARG A 356 20.32 20.14 -18.31
CA ARG A 356 21.09 20.84 -19.36
C ARG A 356 22.41 21.42 -18.83
N SER A 357 22.41 21.82 -17.56
CA SER A 357 23.60 22.26 -16.82
C SER A 357 23.57 21.74 -15.39
N ALA A 358 24.70 21.84 -14.69
CA ALA A 358 24.80 21.41 -13.29
C ALA A 358 23.90 22.23 -12.32
N LEU A 359 23.42 23.40 -12.74
CA LEU A 359 22.56 24.28 -11.95
C LEU A 359 21.08 24.20 -12.35
N GLU A 360 20.78 23.50 -13.45
CA GLU A 360 19.43 23.22 -13.93
C GLU A 360 19.15 21.70 -13.85
N PRO A 361 19.02 21.13 -12.63
CA PRO A 361 18.70 19.71 -12.48
C PRO A 361 17.28 19.44 -13.02
N GLN A 362 17.11 18.27 -13.62
CA GLN A 362 15.79 17.79 -14.04
C GLN A 362 15.16 16.96 -12.91
N ILE A 363 13.85 17.13 -12.71
CA ILE A 363 13.08 16.33 -11.75
C ILE A 363 12.59 15.06 -12.46
N GLU A 364 13.02 13.90 -11.97
CA GLU A 364 12.50 12.60 -12.38
C GLU A 364 11.55 12.07 -11.30
N PRO A 365 10.28 11.78 -11.61
CA PRO A 365 9.31 11.32 -10.63
C PRO A 365 9.70 9.94 -10.07
N ASP A 366 9.44 9.71 -8.77
CA ASP A 366 9.51 8.36 -8.20
C ASP A 366 8.54 7.43 -8.93
N ARG A 367 8.81 6.11 -8.93
CA ARG A 367 7.95 5.11 -9.58
C ARG A 367 6.49 5.21 -9.19
N THR A 368 6.21 5.53 -7.92
CA THR A 368 4.83 5.68 -7.42
C THR A 368 4.15 6.92 -7.95
N VAL A 369 4.89 8.03 -8.11
CA VAL A 369 4.40 9.27 -8.73
C VAL A 369 4.29 9.13 -10.25
N ALA A 370 5.20 8.39 -10.87
CA ALA A 370 5.19 8.12 -12.31
C ALA A 370 3.96 7.31 -12.73
N ALA A 371 3.46 6.44 -11.84
CA ALA A 371 2.27 5.61 -12.04
C ALA A 371 0.94 6.38 -11.96
N LEU A 372 0.96 7.67 -11.57
CA LEU A 372 -0.23 8.51 -11.55
C LEU A 372 -0.73 8.85 -12.96
N ASP A 373 -2.03 9.14 -13.06
CA ASP A 373 -2.65 9.66 -14.27
C ASP A 373 -2.00 10.98 -14.72
N ASP A 374 -2.01 11.22 -16.03
CA ASP A 374 -1.19 12.26 -16.66
C ASP A 374 -1.52 13.69 -16.15
N ALA A 375 -2.80 14.01 -15.97
CA ALA A 375 -3.24 15.32 -15.48
C ALA A 375 -2.77 15.63 -14.04
N PRO A 376 -3.12 14.83 -13.01
CA PRO A 376 -2.66 15.10 -11.64
C PRO A 376 -1.13 15.00 -11.51
N ARG A 377 -0.48 14.09 -12.27
CA ARG A 377 0.99 14.00 -12.32
C ARG A 377 1.62 15.30 -12.81
N LYS A 378 1.15 15.86 -13.93
CA LYS A 378 1.66 17.14 -14.46
C LYS A 378 1.50 18.29 -13.48
N VAL A 379 0.37 18.37 -12.78
CA VAL A 379 0.09 19.39 -11.76
C VAL A 379 1.07 19.27 -10.57
N LEU A 380 1.30 18.05 -10.09
CA LEU A 380 2.26 17.79 -9.01
C LEU A 380 3.69 18.11 -9.46
N MET A 381 4.10 17.68 -10.65
CA MET A 381 5.44 17.93 -11.19
C MET A 381 5.72 19.43 -11.35
N ALA A 382 4.78 20.20 -11.93
CA ALA A 382 4.92 21.66 -12.04
C ALA A 382 5.05 22.34 -10.65
N SER A 383 4.36 21.80 -9.64
CA SER A 383 4.47 22.31 -8.26
C SER A 383 5.81 21.97 -7.63
N LEU A 384 6.36 20.77 -7.88
CA LEU A 384 7.70 20.37 -7.46
C LEU A 384 8.78 21.21 -8.14
N GLU A 385 8.64 21.51 -9.44
CA GLU A 385 9.53 22.42 -10.18
C GLU A 385 9.50 23.83 -9.58
N GLY A 386 8.31 24.36 -9.28
CA GLY A 386 8.16 25.66 -8.63
C GLY A 386 8.75 25.70 -7.21
N TRP A 387 8.62 24.61 -6.45
CA TRP A 387 9.27 24.47 -5.15
C TRP A 387 10.79 24.43 -5.28
N LEU A 388 11.31 23.63 -6.22
CA LEU A 388 12.74 23.52 -6.48
C LEU A 388 13.33 24.87 -6.89
N ALA A 389 12.64 25.62 -7.75
CA ALA A 389 13.06 26.97 -8.14
C ALA A 389 13.18 27.92 -6.93
N ARG A 390 12.22 27.87 -5.98
CA ARG A 390 12.30 28.64 -4.72
C ARG A 390 13.45 28.17 -3.84
N TRP A 391 13.64 26.85 -3.74
CA TRP A 391 14.72 26.25 -2.97
C TRP A 391 16.11 26.60 -3.53
N LEU A 392 16.22 26.71 -4.86
CA LEU A 392 17.44 27.10 -5.57
C LEU A 392 17.66 28.62 -5.66
N ALA A 393 16.73 29.45 -5.18
CA ALA A 393 16.83 30.91 -5.26
C ALA A 393 18.15 31.49 -4.71
N PRO A 394 18.79 30.95 -3.64
CA PRO A 394 20.08 31.45 -3.19
C PRO A 394 21.23 31.24 -4.22
N LEU A 395 21.07 30.34 -5.18
CA LEU A 395 22.01 30.10 -6.28
C LEU A 395 21.80 31.03 -7.49
N GLU A 396 20.82 31.93 -7.46
CA GLU A 396 20.52 32.88 -8.55
C GLU A 396 21.75 33.64 -9.08
N PRO A 397 22.73 34.10 -8.26
CA PRO A 397 23.95 34.71 -8.78
C PRO A 397 24.78 33.77 -9.67
N LEU A 398 24.80 32.49 -9.35
CA LEU A 398 25.52 31.47 -10.09
C LEU A 398 24.74 31.02 -11.34
N ALA A 399 23.41 30.91 -11.23
CA ALA A 399 22.52 30.62 -12.36
C ALA A 399 22.65 31.69 -13.47
N ARG A 400 22.75 32.97 -13.11
CA ARG A 400 23.01 34.06 -14.08
C ARG A 400 24.35 33.94 -14.79
N ILE A 401 25.38 33.43 -14.11
CA ILE A 401 26.71 33.19 -14.69
C ILE A 401 26.67 32.02 -15.66
N ASP A 402 25.99 30.94 -15.28
CA ASP A 402 25.81 29.75 -16.10
C ASP A 402 25.00 30.05 -17.36
N ALA A 403 23.88 30.77 -17.22
CA ALA A 403 23.08 31.24 -18.36
C ALA A 403 23.90 32.13 -19.31
N ALA A 404 24.68 33.08 -18.77
CA ALA A 404 25.56 33.94 -19.58
C ALA A 404 26.69 33.16 -20.28
N SER A 405 27.04 31.97 -19.80
CA SER A 405 28.04 31.11 -20.45
C SER A 405 27.55 30.50 -21.78
N SER A 406 26.23 30.51 -22.00
CA SER A 406 25.59 30.04 -23.23
C SER A 406 25.40 31.14 -24.28
N ASP A 407 25.68 32.42 -23.94
CA ASP A 407 25.56 33.53 -24.88
C ASP A 407 26.67 33.46 -25.95
N GLU A 408 26.30 33.17 -27.19
CA GLU A 408 27.23 33.09 -28.32
C GLU A 408 27.95 34.42 -28.59
N GLN A 409 27.34 35.55 -28.24
CA GLN A 409 27.91 36.88 -28.44
C GLN A 409 28.97 37.25 -27.39
N ALA A 410 29.10 36.48 -26.30
CA ALA A 410 30.08 36.72 -25.24
C ALA A 410 31.53 36.34 -25.64
N GLY A 411 31.69 35.56 -26.71
CA GLY A 411 32.98 35.05 -27.17
C GLY A 411 33.46 33.81 -26.40
N PRO A 412 34.28 32.94 -27.03
CA PRO A 412 34.63 31.62 -26.48
C PRO A 412 35.44 31.70 -25.17
N GLU A 413 36.29 32.71 -25.00
CA GLU A 413 37.16 32.86 -23.81
C GLU A 413 36.34 33.19 -22.56
N LEU A 414 35.36 34.10 -22.68
CA LEU A 414 34.48 34.47 -21.57
C LEU A 414 33.58 33.29 -21.21
N ARG A 415 32.98 32.63 -22.19
CA ARG A 415 32.14 31.44 -21.96
C ARG A 415 32.90 30.35 -21.23
N ALA A 416 34.12 30.02 -21.65
CA ALA A 416 34.97 29.03 -21.00
C ALA A 416 35.34 29.41 -19.55
N LEU A 417 35.51 30.71 -19.26
CA LEU A 417 35.72 31.18 -17.89
C LEU A 417 34.43 31.06 -17.06
N LEU A 418 33.27 31.45 -17.59
CA LEU A 418 31.99 31.39 -16.89
C LEU A 418 31.58 29.94 -16.56
N ILE A 419 31.76 28.99 -17.49
CA ILE A 419 31.52 27.55 -17.25
C ILE A 419 32.36 27.07 -16.06
N ARG A 420 33.68 27.29 -16.09
CA ARG A 420 34.57 26.88 -14.99
C ARG A 420 34.24 27.59 -13.68
N LEU A 421 33.79 28.84 -13.75
CA LEU A 421 33.38 29.60 -12.57
C LEU A 421 32.08 29.01 -11.98
N ALA A 422 31.10 28.64 -12.81
CA ALA A 422 29.87 27.98 -12.37
C ALA A 422 30.15 26.61 -11.75
N GLU A 423 30.96 25.78 -12.42
CA GLU A 423 31.37 24.45 -11.95
C GLU A 423 32.14 24.48 -10.62
N SER A 424 32.81 25.59 -10.31
CA SER A 424 33.57 25.81 -9.06
C SER A 424 32.77 26.53 -7.97
N GLY A 425 31.46 26.66 -8.13
CA GLY A 425 30.57 27.29 -7.14
C GLY A 425 30.65 28.81 -7.13
N GLY A 426 31.24 29.41 -8.16
CA GLY A 426 31.43 30.84 -8.29
C GLY A 426 32.76 31.32 -7.73
N MET A 427 33.74 30.43 -7.49
CA MET A 427 35.05 30.80 -6.94
C MET A 427 36.17 29.97 -7.57
N MET A 428 37.16 30.64 -8.15
CA MET A 428 38.35 29.97 -8.70
C MET A 428 39.61 30.80 -8.50
N GLU A 429 40.77 30.16 -8.63
CA GLU A 429 42.04 30.88 -8.59
C GLU A 429 42.19 31.75 -9.83
N ARG A 430 42.72 32.97 -9.67
CA ARG A 430 42.95 33.89 -10.78
C ARG A 430 44.04 33.38 -11.74
N ALA A 431 45.04 32.70 -11.20
CA ALA A 431 46.08 32.07 -12.01
C ALA A 431 45.47 30.90 -12.81
N GLY A 432 45.69 30.89 -14.13
CA GLY A 432 45.18 29.83 -15.01
C GLY A 432 43.68 29.92 -15.36
N SER A 433 42.98 30.97 -14.92
CA SER A 433 41.55 31.15 -15.20
C SER A 433 41.21 31.56 -16.63
N GLY A 434 42.20 31.97 -17.43
CA GLY A 434 41.97 32.55 -18.77
C GLY A 434 41.58 34.03 -18.77
N LEU A 435 41.49 34.68 -17.60
CA LEU A 435 41.18 36.12 -17.48
C LEU A 435 42.09 37.03 -18.31
N ASP A 436 43.35 36.62 -18.51
CA ASP A 436 44.34 37.38 -19.28
C ASP A 436 43.99 37.46 -20.79
N ALA A 437 43.21 36.50 -21.30
CA ALA A 437 42.76 36.48 -22.69
C ALA A 437 41.52 37.35 -22.93
N LEU A 438 40.83 37.79 -21.87
CA LEU A 438 39.61 38.59 -22.00
C LEU A 438 39.90 40.04 -22.38
N ASP A 439 39.13 40.54 -23.35
CA ASP A 439 39.15 41.93 -23.77
C ASP A 439 38.46 42.87 -22.75
N LYS A 440 38.39 44.16 -23.07
CA LYS A 440 37.78 45.18 -22.20
C LYS A 440 36.25 45.01 -22.08
N ALA A 441 35.57 44.60 -23.15
CA ALA A 441 34.12 44.43 -23.17
C ALA A 441 33.69 43.20 -22.34
N GLN A 442 34.39 42.07 -22.52
CA GLN A 442 34.21 40.83 -21.77
C GLN A 442 34.48 41.04 -20.27
N ARG A 443 35.50 41.82 -19.90
CA ARG A 443 35.75 42.19 -18.49
C ARG A 443 34.64 43.06 -17.89
N ALA A 444 34.05 43.95 -18.69
CA ALA A 444 32.89 44.73 -18.27
C ALA A 444 31.66 43.83 -18.08
N GLN A 445 31.46 42.82 -18.93
CA GLN A 445 30.39 41.82 -18.76
C GLN A 445 30.58 41.01 -17.46
N LEU A 446 31.78 40.54 -17.13
CA LEU A 446 32.04 39.88 -15.84
C LEU A 446 31.64 40.75 -14.63
N THR A 447 31.96 42.04 -14.71
CA THR A 447 31.62 42.98 -13.64
C THR A 447 30.09 43.15 -13.54
N LYS A 448 29.37 43.21 -14.67
CA LYS A 448 27.89 43.27 -14.70
C LYS A 448 27.25 42.01 -14.10
N LEU A 449 27.87 40.85 -14.29
CA LEU A 449 27.44 39.58 -13.68
C LEU A 449 27.73 39.50 -12.16
N GLY A 450 28.37 40.52 -11.58
CA GLY A 450 28.70 40.56 -10.15
C GLY A 450 29.95 39.78 -9.77
N VAL A 451 30.75 39.35 -10.74
CA VAL A 451 32.02 38.66 -10.51
C VAL A 451 33.08 39.67 -10.05
N ARG A 452 33.73 39.39 -8.92
CA ARG A 452 34.88 40.15 -8.44
C ARG A 452 36.18 39.50 -8.90
N VAL A 453 36.99 40.29 -9.61
CA VAL A 453 38.35 39.92 -9.99
C VAL A 453 39.32 40.45 -8.93
N GLY A 454 39.75 39.57 -8.03
CA GLY A 454 40.68 39.90 -6.95
C GLY A 454 42.16 39.76 -7.34
N ALA A 455 43.04 39.95 -6.36
CA ALA A 455 44.48 39.80 -6.54
C ALA A 455 44.89 38.34 -6.80
N LEU A 456 44.26 37.39 -6.10
CA LEU A 456 44.56 35.94 -6.19
C LEU A 456 43.41 35.08 -6.69
N ASP A 457 42.17 35.56 -6.58
CA ASP A 457 40.96 34.77 -6.81
C ASP A 457 39.96 35.55 -7.66
N ILE A 458 39.14 34.83 -8.42
CA ILE A 458 37.95 35.34 -9.12
C ILE A 458 36.75 34.72 -8.39
N PHE A 459 35.85 35.55 -7.89
CA PHE A 459 34.75 35.04 -7.07
C PHE A 459 33.47 35.87 -7.14
N VAL A 460 32.35 35.23 -6.84
CA VAL A 460 31.03 35.84 -6.70
C VAL A 460 30.78 36.10 -5.20
N PRO A 461 30.74 37.36 -4.73
CA PRO A 461 30.61 37.66 -3.30
C PRO A 461 29.35 37.07 -2.66
N GLN A 462 28.25 37.01 -3.41
CA GLN A 462 26.97 36.47 -2.95
C GLN A 462 27.06 34.96 -2.67
N MET A 463 27.98 34.24 -3.32
CA MET A 463 28.21 32.81 -3.11
C MET A 463 29.03 32.53 -1.85
N LEU A 464 29.69 33.51 -1.24
CA LEU A 464 30.44 33.35 0.01
C LEU A 464 29.52 33.37 1.25
N ARG A 465 28.45 32.57 1.21
CA ARG A 465 27.49 32.36 2.31
C ARG A 465 27.24 30.85 2.51
N PRO A 466 27.01 30.37 3.75
CA PRO A 466 26.88 28.93 4.03
C PRO A 466 25.79 28.25 3.21
N GLU A 467 24.64 28.91 3.08
CA GLU A 467 23.47 28.41 2.36
C GLU A 467 23.76 28.13 0.87
N PRO A 468 24.10 29.10 0.01
CA PRO A 468 24.36 28.83 -1.41
C PRO A 468 25.52 27.86 -1.65
N LEU A 469 26.58 27.84 -0.82
CA LEU A 469 27.63 26.83 -0.96
C LEU A 469 27.13 25.42 -0.64
N THR A 470 26.22 25.29 0.32
CA THR A 470 25.62 24.00 0.67
C THR A 470 24.72 23.51 -0.46
N LEU A 471 23.85 24.39 -0.98
CA LEU A 471 22.97 24.07 -2.11
C LEU A 471 23.76 23.69 -3.36
N TRP A 472 24.78 24.47 -3.73
CA TRP A 472 25.64 24.16 -4.86
C TRP A 472 26.34 22.82 -4.69
N ARG A 473 26.82 22.49 -3.49
CA ARG A 473 27.44 21.18 -3.23
C ARG A 473 26.43 20.03 -3.33
N GLU A 474 25.20 20.21 -2.82
CA GLU A 474 24.12 19.24 -2.97
C GLU A 474 23.85 18.95 -4.46
N LEU A 475 23.76 19.99 -5.30
CA LEU A 475 23.58 19.83 -6.74
C LEU A 475 24.77 19.16 -7.43
N ALA A 476 25.99 19.62 -7.12
CA ALA A 476 27.20 19.06 -7.72
C ALA A 476 27.41 17.58 -7.37
N ALA A 477 26.82 17.10 -6.27
CA ALA A 477 26.87 15.69 -5.86
C ALA A 477 25.94 14.79 -6.70
N ILE A 478 24.97 15.34 -7.44
CA ILE A 478 24.06 14.59 -8.33
C ILE A 478 24.83 14.09 -9.57
N GLY A 479 25.73 14.91 -10.11
CA GLY A 479 26.60 14.55 -11.25
C GLY A 479 27.85 13.76 -10.84
N LYS A 480 28.89 13.80 -11.69
CA LYS A 480 30.20 13.13 -11.44
C LYS A 480 31.08 13.86 -10.40
N GLY A 481 30.51 14.77 -9.59
CA GLY A 481 31.23 15.66 -8.68
C GLY A 481 31.95 14.92 -7.54
N ARG A 482 33.16 14.44 -7.82
CA ARG A 482 34.05 13.81 -6.84
C ARG A 482 34.68 14.85 -5.91
N GLY A 483 34.60 14.59 -4.61
CA GLY A 483 35.65 15.00 -3.65
C GLY A 483 35.66 16.45 -3.15
N MET A 484 34.51 17.13 -3.15
CA MET A 484 34.43 18.50 -2.63
C MET A 484 34.24 18.55 -1.11
N GLY A 485 34.88 19.52 -0.47
CA GLY A 485 34.78 19.71 0.97
C GLY A 485 33.42 20.16 1.45
N LYS A 486 33.11 19.85 2.70
CA LYS A 486 31.89 20.38 3.31
C LYS A 486 32.06 21.90 3.55
N PRO A 487 31.10 22.77 3.16
CA PRO A 487 31.11 24.17 3.58
C PRO A 487 31.12 24.24 5.10
N GLU A 488 31.81 25.22 5.63
CA GLU A 488 31.88 25.46 7.07
C GLU A 488 30.64 26.24 7.52
N PRO A 489 29.78 25.72 8.42
CA PRO A 489 28.48 26.34 8.74
C PRO A 489 28.57 27.80 9.22
N ALA A 490 29.56 28.12 10.07
CA ALA A 490 29.76 29.47 10.58
C ALA A 490 30.54 30.39 9.63
N MET A 491 31.15 29.82 8.59
CA MET A 491 32.10 30.47 7.69
C MET A 491 32.99 31.55 8.35
N PRO A 492 33.78 31.20 9.39
CA PRO A 492 34.67 32.15 10.05
C PRO A 492 35.72 32.70 9.07
N PRO A 493 36.26 33.91 9.27
CA PRO A 493 37.25 34.48 8.36
C PRO A 493 38.47 33.57 8.14
N ALA A 494 38.98 32.92 9.19
CA ALA A 494 40.09 31.97 9.12
C ALA A 494 39.82 30.68 9.90
N LEU A 495 40.42 29.58 9.46
CA LEU A 495 40.37 28.26 10.11
C LEU A 495 41.69 27.49 9.93
N ALA A 496 41.93 26.46 10.74
CA ALA A 496 43.13 25.63 10.63
C ALA A 496 43.10 24.76 9.36
N ALA A 497 44.24 24.63 8.68
CA ALA A 497 44.31 23.79 7.48
C ALA A 497 44.40 22.30 7.84
N THR A 498 43.52 21.49 7.28
CA THR A 498 43.53 20.03 7.43
C THR A 498 43.86 19.35 6.10
N ARG A 499 44.44 18.15 6.13
CA ARG A 499 44.84 17.40 4.91
C ARG A 499 43.66 16.77 4.17
N LYS A 500 42.53 16.55 4.84
CA LYS A 500 41.45 15.67 4.34
C LYS A 500 40.29 16.39 3.65
N ASN A 501 40.17 17.73 3.74
CA ASN A 501 39.13 18.45 2.98
C ASN A 501 39.37 19.97 2.92
N ARG A 502 39.42 20.56 1.72
CA ARG A 502 39.41 22.03 1.54
C ARG A 502 37.95 22.49 1.53
N PRO A 503 37.49 23.30 2.51
CA PRO A 503 36.13 23.85 2.46
C PRO A 503 35.99 24.84 1.29
N PRO A 504 34.87 24.81 0.55
CA PRO A 504 34.58 25.81 -0.48
C PRO A 504 34.48 27.21 0.13
N GLY A 505 34.81 28.26 -0.65
CA GLY A 505 34.85 29.63 -0.15
C GLY A 505 36.18 30.05 0.49
N TYR A 506 37.15 29.14 0.58
CA TYR A 506 38.43 29.38 1.26
C TYR A 506 39.65 29.14 0.38
N ARG A 507 40.68 29.95 0.60
CA ARG A 507 42.04 29.77 0.07
C ARG A 507 42.98 29.26 1.15
N LYS A 508 43.85 28.30 0.79
CA LYS A 508 44.91 27.84 1.69
C LYS A 508 46.01 28.89 1.80
N VAL A 509 46.29 29.34 3.03
CA VAL A 509 47.34 30.29 3.38
C VAL A 509 48.22 29.68 4.47
N GLY A 510 49.17 28.85 4.04
CA GLY A 510 50.10 28.18 4.95
C GLY A 510 49.40 27.04 5.70
N GLN A 511 49.40 27.13 7.04
CA GLN A 511 48.73 26.16 7.91
C GLN A 511 47.29 26.57 8.26
N GLN A 512 46.74 27.58 7.59
CA GLN A 512 45.36 28.02 7.76
C GLN A 512 44.65 28.14 6.41
N TYR A 513 43.33 28.12 6.42
CA TYR A 513 42.51 28.58 5.33
C TYR A 513 41.92 29.95 5.67
N LEU A 514 41.79 30.81 4.66
CA LEU A 514 41.26 32.16 4.76
C LEU A 514 40.13 32.34 3.74
N ARG A 515 39.02 32.92 4.16
CA ARG A 515 37.86 33.14 3.29
C ARG A 515 38.25 34.10 2.16
N VAL A 516 37.80 33.80 0.94
CA VAL A 516 38.30 34.47 -0.28
C VAL A 516 38.06 35.99 -0.27
N ASP A 517 36.90 36.44 0.22
CA ASP A 517 36.59 37.87 0.38
C ASP A 517 37.51 38.58 1.39
N MET A 518 37.87 37.90 2.49
CA MET A 518 38.76 38.42 3.52
C MET A 518 40.21 38.47 3.04
N ALA A 519 40.65 37.45 2.29
CA ALA A 519 41.93 37.45 1.60
C ALA A 519 42.04 38.65 0.65
N GLU A 520 41.02 38.86 -0.19
CA GLU A 520 40.97 39.97 -1.11
C GLU A 520 40.92 41.33 -0.39
N LYS A 521 40.21 41.45 0.74
CA LYS A 521 40.21 42.68 1.56
C LYS A 521 41.63 43.02 2.05
N LEU A 522 42.31 42.06 2.69
CA LEU A 522 43.67 42.25 3.20
C LEU A 522 44.66 42.59 2.09
N LEU A 523 44.53 41.95 0.93
CA LEU A 523 45.38 42.21 -0.23
C LEU A 523 45.10 43.57 -0.86
N ARG A 524 43.85 44.01 -0.93
CA ARG A 524 43.49 45.36 -1.39
C ARG A 524 44.14 46.42 -0.51
N ASP A 525 44.05 46.28 0.80
CA ASP A 525 44.65 47.24 1.74
C ASP A 525 46.18 47.27 1.59
N ALA A 526 46.83 46.11 1.43
CA ALA A 526 48.25 46.03 1.12
C ALA A 526 48.62 46.69 -0.23
N HIS A 527 47.78 46.56 -1.24
CA HIS A 527 47.99 47.21 -2.54
C HIS A 527 47.77 48.73 -2.48
N THR A 528 46.83 49.22 -1.67
CA THR A 528 46.64 50.65 -1.41
C THR A 528 47.89 51.26 -0.76
N LEU A 529 48.43 50.58 0.27
CA LEU A 529 49.69 50.98 0.89
C LEU A 529 50.87 50.97 -0.10
N ARG A 530 50.93 49.97 -0.99
CA ARG A 530 51.92 49.92 -2.08
C ARG A 530 51.81 51.13 -3.01
N VAL A 531 50.60 51.51 -3.41
CA VAL A 531 50.38 52.67 -4.29
C VAL A 531 50.85 53.96 -3.59
N ALA A 532 50.53 54.13 -2.31
CA ALA A 532 50.98 55.28 -1.52
C ALA A 532 52.52 55.32 -1.33
N ALA A 533 53.18 54.16 -1.18
CA ALA A 533 54.62 54.06 -0.97
C ALA A 533 55.47 54.08 -2.26
N GLY A 534 54.86 53.85 -3.42
CA GLY A 534 55.55 53.79 -4.72
C GLY A 534 56.58 52.65 -4.80
N LYS A 535 57.86 52.99 -5.09
CA LYS A 535 58.96 52.01 -5.18
C LYS A 535 59.66 51.73 -3.86
N ARG A 536 59.33 52.47 -2.79
CA ARG A 536 60.01 52.37 -1.48
C ARG A 536 59.48 51.16 -0.70
N PRO A 537 60.30 50.49 0.13
CA PRO A 537 59.80 49.51 1.09
C PRO A 537 58.81 50.16 2.07
N PHE A 538 57.75 49.44 2.43
CA PHE A 538 56.73 49.93 3.36
C PHE A 538 56.32 48.83 4.36
N SER A 539 55.81 49.22 5.52
CA SER A 539 55.29 48.29 6.53
C SER A 539 53.81 47.99 6.28
N ILE A 540 53.41 46.74 6.49
CA ILE A 540 52.01 46.31 6.48
C ILE A 540 51.69 45.81 7.89
N ASP A 541 50.75 46.45 8.56
CA ASP A 541 50.34 46.08 9.92
C ASP A 541 49.53 44.77 9.92
N PRO A 542 49.96 43.72 10.66
CA PRO A 542 49.21 42.47 10.75
C PRO A 542 47.98 42.53 11.65
N ALA A 543 47.70 43.62 12.38
CA ALA A 543 46.64 43.69 13.38
C ALA A 543 45.26 43.25 12.86
N MET A 544 44.86 43.71 11.66
CA MET A 544 43.59 43.32 11.05
C MET A 544 43.57 41.84 10.60
N ALA A 545 44.71 41.30 10.15
CA ALA A 545 44.79 39.88 9.82
C ALA A 545 44.67 39.01 11.08
N ILE A 546 45.29 39.44 12.18
CA ILE A 546 45.24 38.74 13.48
C ILE A 546 43.83 38.80 14.07
N SER A 547 43.12 39.94 13.96
CA SER A 547 41.73 40.03 14.44
C SER A 547 40.76 39.15 13.64
N MET A 548 41.09 38.81 12.40
CA MET A 548 40.39 37.81 11.58
C MET A 548 40.79 36.35 11.91
N GLY A 549 41.68 36.13 12.90
CA GLY A 549 42.14 34.80 13.31
C GLY A 549 43.34 34.24 12.54
N LEU A 550 44.02 35.04 11.70
CA LEU A 550 45.25 34.59 11.03
C LEU A 550 46.47 34.68 11.94
N THR A 551 47.33 33.67 11.83
CA THR A 551 48.69 33.72 12.36
C THR A 551 49.55 34.67 11.52
N LYS A 552 50.56 35.29 12.15
CA LYS A 552 51.54 36.13 11.43
C LYS A 552 52.20 35.40 10.27
N ALA A 553 52.48 34.10 10.43
CA ALA A 553 53.08 33.26 9.39
C ALA A 553 52.13 33.06 8.19
N SER A 554 50.85 32.77 8.44
CA SER A 554 49.85 32.62 7.37
C SER A 554 49.57 33.95 6.66
N PHE A 555 49.55 35.08 7.39
CA PHE A 555 49.44 36.41 6.77
C PHE A 555 50.65 36.74 5.89
N ALA A 556 51.87 36.50 6.37
CA ALA A 556 53.08 36.64 5.57
C ALA A 556 53.08 35.73 4.33
N HIS A 557 52.48 34.54 4.43
CA HIS A 557 52.32 33.65 3.29
C HIS A 557 51.30 34.18 2.26
N LEU A 558 50.15 34.70 2.70
CA LEU A 558 49.18 35.38 1.83
C LEU A 558 49.83 36.52 1.04
N LEU A 559 50.59 37.37 1.72
CA LEU A 559 51.33 38.48 1.10
C LEU A 559 52.32 37.97 0.03
N ARG A 560 53.06 36.89 0.32
CA ARG A 560 53.97 36.27 -0.65
C ARG A 560 53.25 35.74 -1.89
N LEU A 561 52.09 35.10 -1.74
CA LEU A 561 51.28 34.63 -2.87
C LEU A 561 50.89 35.79 -3.79
N ALA A 562 50.59 36.96 -3.23
CA ALA A 562 50.24 38.16 -3.98
C ALA A 562 51.45 38.96 -4.52
N GLY A 563 52.67 38.42 -4.40
CA GLY A 563 53.89 39.04 -4.92
C GLY A 563 54.61 40.00 -3.96
N PHE A 564 54.16 40.13 -2.70
CA PHE A 564 54.91 40.89 -1.69
C PHE A 564 56.08 40.06 -1.15
N GLN A 565 57.28 40.59 -1.27
CA GLN A 565 58.50 39.99 -0.76
C GLN A 565 58.90 40.66 0.56
N PRO A 566 59.09 39.89 1.64
CA PRO A 566 59.55 40.43 2.90
C PRO A 566 61.01 40.89 2.79
N ARG A 567 61.32 42.02 3.40
CA ARG A 567 62.68 42.49 3.65
C ARG A 567 62.88 42.45 5.17
N GLY A 568 63.92 41.74 5.60
CA GLY A 568 64.22 41.54 7.02
C GLY A 568 64.29 42.87 7.79
N PRO A 569 63.95 42.86 9.09
CA PRO A 569 64.03 44.04 9.93
C PRO A 569 65.48 44.56 9.93
N ARG A 570 65.66 45.87 9.89
CA ARG A 570 66.99 46.48 10.04
C ARG A 570 67.52 46.11 11.43
N GLN A 571 68.65 45.41 11.49
CA GLN A 571 69.28 45.08 12.77
C GLN A 571 69.68 46.36 13.50
N LEU A 572 69.43 46.40 14.80
CA LEU A 572 69.92 47.48 15.65
C LEU A 572 71.46 47.40 15.71
N PRO A 573 72.16 48.54 15.66
CA PRO A 573 73.60 48.58 15.91
C PRO A 573 73.95 47.94 17.26
N GLU A 574 75.16 47.39 17.37
CA GLU A 574 75.66 46.80 18.61
C GLU A 574 75.60 47.83 19.77
N GLY A 575 74.94 47.46 20.87
CA GLY A 575 74.70 48.35 22.03
C GLY A 575 73.41 49.17 22.02
N ALA A 576 72.59 49.13 20.96
CA ALA A 576 71.30 49.82 20.92
C ALA A 576 70.15 48.92 21.43
N HIS A 577 69.37 49.44 22.39
CA HIS A 577 68.19 48.77 22.94
C HIS A 577 66.89 49.41 22.44
N GLY A 578 65.96 48.62 21.91
CA GLY A 578 64.67 49.08 21.43
C GLY A 578 63.85 47.95 20.79
N PRO A 579 62.55 48.17 20.52
CA PRO A 579 61.73 47.18 19.83
C PRO A 579 62.29 46.92 18.41
N PRO A 580 62.25 45.66 17.93
CA PRO A 580 62.75 45.34 16.60
C PRO A 580 62.01 46.15 15.53
N ALA A 581 62.74 46.69 14.56
CA ALA A 581 62.15 47.42 13.44
C ALA A 581 61.09 46.56 12.73
N PRO A 582 59.93 47.11 12.34
CA PRO A 582 58.90 46.33 11.67
C PRO A 582 59.43 45.76 10.35
N ALA A 583 58.97 44.55 10.02
CA ALA A 583 59.28 43.96 8.72
C ALA A 583 58.73 44.87 7.60
N THR A 584 59.57 45.15 6.60
CA THR A 584 59.17 45.95 5.43
C THR A 584 58.94 45.05 4.24
N TRP A 585 58.08 45.47 3.33
CA TRP A 585 57.66 44.71 2.17
C TRP A 585 57.98 45.46 0.89
N ARG A 586 58.30 44.71 -0.17
CA ARG A 586 58.38 45.21 -1.53
C ARG A 586 57.55 44.33 -2.43
N TRP A 587 56.71 44.93 -3.27
CA TRP A 587 55.92 44.18 -4.24
C TRP A 587 56.71 43.93 -5.51
N ARG A 588 56.70 42.69 -6.00
CA ARG A 588 57.10 42.32 -7.36
C ARG A 588 55.94 41.59 -8.03
N PRO A 589 55.65 41.85 -9.30
CA PRO A 589 54.64 41.08 -10.01
C PRO A 589 55.03 39.60 -9.95
N PRO A 590 54.11 38.70 -9.51
CA PRO A 590 54.37 37.28 -9.55
C PRO A 590 54.72 36.88 -10.99
N ARG A 591 55.78 36.09 -11.17
CA ARG A 591 56.24 35.66 -12.50
C ARG A 591 55.08 34.98 -13.23
N ARG A 592 54.70 35.48 -14.41
CA ARG A 592 53.87 34.74 -15.37
C ARG A 592 54.61 33.45 -15.68
N VAL A 593 54.15 32.33 -15.13
CA VAL A 593 54.49 31.04 -15.71
C VAL A 593 53.65 30.97 -16.97
N VAL A 594 54.23 31.40 -18.09
CA VAL A 594 53.76 30.93 -19.39
C VAL A 594 54.13 29.46 -19.38
N GLU A 595 53.19 28.58 -19.05
CA GLU A 595 53.34 27.20 -19.49
C GLU A 595 53.32 27.30 -21.01
N GLU A 596 54.50 27.20 -21.62
CA GLU A 596 54.59 26.78 -23.01
C GLU A 596 53.78 25.50 -23.09
N CYS A 597 52.63 25.58 -23.75
CA CYS A 597 51.83 24.42 -24.08
C CYS A 597 52.74 23.56 -24.97
N LYS A 598 53.44 22.59 -24.37
CA LYS A 598 54.21 21.63 -25.13
C LYS A 598 53.19 20.89 -25.97
N ALA A 599 53.18 21.20 -27.27
CA ALA A 599 52.40 20.46 -28.25
C ALA A 599 52.63 18.96 -27.98
N PRO A 600 51.56 18.15 -27.87
CA PRO A 600 51.71 16.74 -27.59
C PRO A 600 52.62 16.15 -28.67
N VAL A 601 53.77 15.62 -28.25
CA VAL A 601 54.69 14.94 -29.17
C VAL A 601 53.97 13.68 -29.64
N ALA A 602 53.53 13.68 -30.90
CA ALA A 602 52.87 12.55 -31.52
C ALA A 602 53.81 11.33 -31.45
N ARG A 603 53.31 10.23 -30.87
CA ARG A 603 54.04 8.95 -30.88
C ARG A 603 53.97 8.36 -32.29
N PRO A 604 55.11 8.09 -32.95
CA PRO A 604 55.09 7.46 -34.27
C PRO A 604 54.48 6.06 -34.15
N GLY A 605 53.31 5.85 -34.77
CA GLY A 605 52.56 4.58 -34.74
C GLY A 605 51.15 4.66 -34.13
N SER A 606 50.72 5.81 -33.59
CA SER A 606 49.32 6.01 -33.18
C SER A 606 48.42 6.28 -34.38
N ALA A 607 47.25 5.63 -34.46
CA ALA A 607 46.24 5.84 -35.50
C ALA A 607 45.72 7.29 -35.59
N PHE A 608 45.99 8.12 -34.58
CA PHE A 608 45.60 9.53 -34.51
C PHE A 608 46.76 10.51 -34.71
N ALA A 609 47.95 10.04 -35.09
CA ALA A 609 49.12 10.92 -35.29
C ALA A 609 48.87 11.99 -36.37
N ALA A 610 48.05 11.71 -37.37
CA ALA A 610 47.69 12.66 -38.43
C ALA A 610 46.79 13.84 -37.95
N LEU A 611 46.07 13.69 -36.84
CA LEU A 611 45.25 14.79 -36.29
C LEU A 611 46.08 15.87 -35.61
N ALA A 612 47.31 15.57 -35.20
CA ALA A 612 48.20 16.54 -34.56
C ALA A 612 48.67 17.66 -35.51
N GLU A 613 48.62 17.44 -36.83
CA GLU A 613 48.98 18.45 -37.84
C GLU A 613 47.83 19.43 -38.17
N LEU A 614 46.59 19.10 -37.80
CA LEU A 614 45.39 19.91 -38.07
C LEU A 614 45.08 20.98 -37.01
N VAL A 615 45.80 21.00 -35.89
CA VAL A 615 45.57 21.93 -34.75
C VAL A 615 46.66 23.01 -34.67
N ARG A 616 47.15 23.51 -35.80
CA ARG A 616 48.08 24.65 -35.83
C ARG A 616 47.38 25.99 -35.93
#